data_AF-A0A2N5CN53-F1
#
_entry.id   AF-A0A2N5CN53-F1
#
_cell.length_a   1.000
_cell.length_b   1.000
_cell.length_c   1.000
_cell.angle_alpha   90.00
_cell.angle_beta   90.00
_cell.angle_gamma   90.00
#
_symmetry.space_group_name_H-M   'P 1'
#
loop_
_entity.id
_entity.type
_entity.pdbx_description
1 polymer ?
#
loop_
_entity_poly.entity_id
_entity_poly.type
_entity_poly.pdbx_seq_one_letter_code
_entity_poly.pdbx_strand_id
1 'polypeptide(L)'
;MFPAAMTKFETIEIESQVVEHVRELARQRGGSLSEAIDAAVLATLARDGARDGARDATLGAEAGSVADKAGRRAAALETLEAFWALPHAGETLTDADLYDKDGLPR
;
A
#
# COMPACT_ATOMS: atom_id res chain seq x y z
N MET A 1 3.52 15.40 30.89
CA MET A 1 3.92 13.98 31.02
C MET A 1 3.85 13.40 29.61
N PHE A 2 4.98 13.27 28.91
CA PHE A 2 4.99 12.68 27.57
C PHE A 2 4.89 11.16 27.71
N PRO A 3 3.98 10.47 26.99
CA PRO A 3 3.93 9.02 27.05
C PRO A 3 5.23 8.47 26.49
N ALA A 4 5.93 7.67 27.30
CA ALA A 4 7.07 6.88 26.85
C ALA A 4 6.60 5.99 25.70
N ALA A 5 7.09 6.23 24.48
CA ALA A 5 6.83 5.36 23.35
C ALA A 5 7.24 3.94 23.74
N MET A 6 6.27 3.02 23.75
CA MET A 6 6.55 1.61 24.02
C MET A 6 7.52 1.09 22.96
N THR A 7 8.80 0.96 23.34
CA THR A 7 9.81 0.29 22.52
C THR A 7 9.51 -1.20 22.60
N LYS A 8 8.71 -1.67 21.65
CA LYS A 8 8.47 -3.10 21.47
C LYS A 8 9.76 -3.69 20.87
N PHE A 9 10.45 -4.52 21.64
CA PHE A 9 11.65 -5.21 21.17
C PHE A 9 11.20 -6.49 20.43
N GLU A 10 11.35 -6.49 19.10
CA GLU A 10 11.11 -7.67 18.27
C GLU A 10 12.44 -8.17 17.69
N THR A 11 12.56 -9.50 17.57
CA THR A 11 13.75 -10.14 16.99
C THR A 11 13.52 -10.32 15.50
N ILE A 12 14.42 -9.76 14.69
CA ILE A 12 14.43 -9.89 13.24
C ILE A 12 15.67 -10.69 12.82
N GLU A 13 15.49 -11.66 11.93
CA GLU A 13 16.59 -12.37 11.32
C GLU A 13 17.09 -11.57 10.11
N ILE A 14 18.38 -11.25 10.11
CA ILE A 14 19.03 -10.47 9.07
C ILE A 14 20.35 -11.13 8.70
N GLU A 15 20.73 -11.01 7.43
CA GLU A 15 22.00 -11.54 6.94
C GLU A 15 23.18 -10.91 7.69
N SER A 16 24.17 -11.73 8.03
CA SER A 16 25.32 -11.33 8.85
C SER A 16 26.14 -10.17 8.25
N GLN A 17 26.20 -10.09 6.91
CA GLN A 17 26.86 -9.00 6.19
C GLN A 17 26.15 -7.65 6.38
N VAL A 18 24.80 -7.67 6.48
CA VAL A 18 23.99 -6.48 6.72
C VAL A 18 24.16 -5.99 8.16
N VAL A 19 24.21 -6.91 9.12
CA VAL A 19 24.42 -6.58 10.54
C VAL A 19 25.73 -5.85 10.78
N GLU A 20 26.84 -6.33 10.21
CA GLU A 20 28.14 -5.65 10.35
C GLU A 20 28.15 -4.27 9.70
N HIS A 21 27.49 -4.12 8.55
CA HIS A 21 27.36 -2.82 7.89
C HIS A 21 26.57 -1.81 8.73
N VAL A 22 25.45 -2.22 9.32
CA VAL A 22 24.63 -1.37 10.20
C VAL A 22 25.39 -1.04 11.49
N ARG A 23 26.17 -1.98 12.03
CA ARG A 23 26.99 -1.76 13.22
C ARG A 23 28.08 -0.72 12.98
N GLU A 24 28.73 -0.76 11.83
CA GLU A 24 29.73 0.22 11.43
C GLU A 24 29.11 1.61 11.19
N LEU A 25 27.94 1.66 10.56
CA LEU A 25 27.14 2.89 10.42
C LEU A 25 26.75 3.50 11.76
N ALA A 26 26.36 2.67 12.73
CA ALA A 26 26.02 3.11 14.08
C ALA A 26 27.24 3.72 14.80
N ARG A 27 28.42 3.09 14.68
CA ARG A 27 29.68 3.63 15.22
C ARG A 27 30.01 5.01 14.63
N GLN A 28 29.93 5.15 13.31
CA GLN A 28 30.25 6.41 12.63
C GLN A 28 29.32 7.56 13.03
N ARG A 29 28.08 7.24 13.40
CA ARG A 29 27.07 8.22 13.84
C ARG A 29 27.00 8.40 15.35
N GLY A 30 27.80 7.65 16.12
CA GLY A 30 27.81 7.70 17.59
C GLY A 30 26.51 7.22 18.24
N GLY A 31 25.73 6.38 17.55
CA GLY A 31 24.41 5.91 17.99
C GLY A 31 24.36 4.41 18.24
N SER A 32 23.23 3.93 18.76
CA SER A 32 22.95 2.51 18.92
C SER A 32 22.58 1.84 17.59
N LEU A 33 22.74 0.51 17.51
CA LEU A 33 22.32 -0.28 16.34
C LEU A 33 20.83 -0.07 16.03
N SER A 34 19.99 -0.02 17.07
CA SER A 34 18.54 0.18 16.92
C SER A 34 18.22 1.52 16.28
N GLU A 35 18.84 2.61 16.75
CA GLU A 35 18.64 3.95 16.19
C GLU A 35 19.11 4.04 14.73
N ALA A 36 20.19 3.34 14.39
CA ALA A 36 20.68 3.27 13.01
C ALA A 36 19.70 2.53 12.09
N ILE A 37 19.09 1.45 12.57
CA ILE A 37 18.04 0.70 11.86
C ILE A 37 16.79 1.57 11.71
N ASP A 38 16.31 2.18 12.79
CA ASP A 38 15.11 3.03 12.77
C ASP A 38 15.26 4.18 11.78
N ALA A 39 16.42 4.86 11.77
CA ALA A 39 16.72 5.92 10.82
C ALA A 39 16.79 5.41 9.38
N ALA A 40 17.35 4.23 9.14
CA ALA A 40 17.43 3.61 7.82
C ALA A 40 16.04 3.20 7.31
N VAL A 41 15.21 2.62 8.17
CA VAL A 41 13.81 2.25 7.89
C VAL A 41 13.00 3.50 7.60
N LEU A 42 13.07 4.53 8.44
CA LEU A 42 12.40 5.81 8.20
C LEU A 42 12.83 6.46 6.88
N ALA A 43 14.13 6.47 6.57
CA ALA A 43 14.64 7.01 5.31
C ALA A 43 14.18 6.19 4.10
N THR A 44 14.03 4.88 4.26
CA THR A 44 13.56 3.97 3.22
C THR A 44 12.06 4.11 3.03
N LEU A 45 11.27 4.14 4.11
CA LEU A 45 9.83 4.45 4.07
C LEU A 45 9.54 5.84 3.53
N ALA A 46 10.37 6.85 3.82
CA ALA A 46 10.25 8.17 3.23
C ALA A 46 10.60 8.16 1.74
N ARG A 47 11.62 7.39 1.33
CA ARG A 47 11.96 7.19 -0.09
C ARG A 47 10.89 6.41 -0.82
N ASP A 48 10.32 5.38 -0.22
CA ASP A 48 9.27 4.54 -0.79
C ASP A 48 7.95 5.29 -0.80
N GLY A 49 7.62 6.07 0.22
CA GLY A 49 6.50 7.01 0.19
C GLY A 49 6.69 8.13 -0.84
N ALA A 50 7.92 8.59 -1.08
CA ALA A 50 8.22 9.52 -2.17
C ALA A 50 8.21 8.82 -3.55
N ARG A 51 8.52 7.53 -3.60
CA ARG A 51 8.51 6.71 -4.82
C ARG A 51 7.11 6.23 -5.17
N ASP A 52 6.26 6.01 -4.18
CA ASP A 52 4.82 5.82 -4.29
C ASP A 52 4.18 7.16 -4.63
N GLY A 53 4.61 8.28 -4.05
CA GLY A 53 4.24 9.62 -4.52
C GLY A 53 4.69 9.91 -5.96
N ALA A 54 5.82 9.37 -6.41
CA ALA A 54 6.31 9.51 -7.78
C ALA A 54 5.70 8.48 -8.75
N ARG A 55 5.34 7.28 -8.29
CA ARG A 55 4.54 6.29 -9.01
C ARG A 55 3.09 6.75 -9.14
N ASP A 56 2.55 7.38 -8.11
CA ASP A 56 1.26 8.08 -8.11
C ASP A 56 1.36 9.38 -8.93
N ALA A 57 2.53 10.00 -9.11
CA ALA A 57 2.70 11.10 -10.07
C ALA A 57 2.80 10.63 -11.53
N THR A 58 3.26 9.39 -11.78
CA THR A 58 3.38 8.83 -13.14
C THR A 58 2.16 8.01 -13.57
N LEU A 59 1.39 7.47 -12.62
CA LEU A 59 0.07 6.86 -12.84
C LEU A 59 -1.09 7.81 -12.51
N GLY A 60 -0.81 8.94 -11.85
CA GLY A 60 -1.78 9.92 -11.37
C GLY A 60 -1.48 11.34 -11.85
N ALA A 61 -1.29 11.48 -13.17
CA ALA A 61 -1.77 12.69 -13.84
C ALA A 61 -3.30 12.91 -13.62
N GLU A 62 -4.00 11.93 -13.02
CA GLU A 62 -5.35 12.09 -12.46
C GLU A 62 -5.45 11.97 -10.92
N ALA A 63 -4.38 12.09 -10.14
CA ALA A 63 -4.48 12.06 -8.68
C ALA A 63 -4.90 13.44 -8.14
N GLY A 64 -6.13 13.83 -8.48
CA GLY A 64 -6.84 14.93 -7.86
C GLY A 64 -6.98 14.75 -6.34
N SER A 65 -7.22 15.87 -5.66
CA SER A 65 -7.45 16.05 -4.22
C SER A 65 -8.34 14.95 -3.60
N VAL A 66 -8.36 14.80 -2.27
CA VAL A 66 -9.38 13.97 -1.57
C VAL A 66 -10.80 14.36 -2.02
N ALA A 67 -11.02 15.62 -2.37
CA ALA A 67 -12.25 16.11 -2.99
C ALA A 67 -12.51 15.50 -4.39
N ASP A 68 -11.48 15.32 -5.22
CA ASP A 68 -11.59 14.66 -6.53
C ASP A 68 -11.79 13.15 -6.43
N LYS A 69 -11.23 12.50 -5.40
CA LYS A 69 -11.53 11.08 -5.14
C LYS A 69 -12.99 10.90 -4.73
N ALA A 70 -13.52 11.79 -3.88
CA ALA A 70 -14.94 11.80 -3.52
C ALA A 70 -15.85 12.10 -4.72
N GLY A 71 -15.47 13.07 -5.56
CA GLY A 71 -16.19 13.42 -6.79
C GLY A 71 -16.22 12.28 -7.81
N ARG A 72 -15.08 11.61 -8.05
CA ARG A 72 -15.03 10.44 -8.93
C ARG A 72 -15.83 9.26 -8.40
N ARG A 73 -15.83 9.03 -7.08
CA ARG A 73 -16.67 8.00 -6.47
C ARG A 73 -18.15 8.30 -6.66
N ALA A 74 -18.56 9.56 -6.49
CA ALA A 74 -19.95 9.96 -6.73
C ALA A 74 -20.35 9.75 -8.21
N ALA A 75 -19.51 10.17 -9.15
CA ALA A 75 -19.76 9.97 -10.58
C ALA A 75 -19.81 8.48 -10.98
N ALA A 76 -18.96 7.64 -10.38
CA ALA A 76 -18.98 6.19 -10.60
C ALA A 76 -20.27 5.55 -10.08
N LEU A 77 -20.76 5.97 -8.90
CA LEU A 77 -22.02 5.47 -8.35
C LEU A 77 -23.22 5.91 -9.19
N GLU A 78 -23.25 7.15 -9.66
CA GLU A 78 -24.29 7.66 -10.56
C GLU A 78 -24.34 6.84 -11.87
N THR A 79 -23.17 6.52 -12.43
CA THR A 79 -23.07 5.70 -13.64
C THR A 79 -23.58 4.27 -13.41
N LEU A 80 -23.22 3.67 -12.27
CA LEU A 80 -23.69 2.33 -11.90
C LEU A 80 -25.21 2.30 -11.69
N GLU A 81 -25.77 3.32 -11.06
CA GLU A 81 -27.23 3.45 -10.86
C GLU A 81 -27.96 3.59 -12.20
N ALA A 82 -27.44 4.42 -13.12
CA ALA A 82 -27.96 4.55 -14.47
C ALA A 82 -27.90 3.22 -15.25
N PHE A 83 -26.81 2.46 -15.10
CA PHE A 83 -26.65 1.14 -15.72
C PHE A 83 -27.64 0.11 -15.15
N TRP A 84 -27.81 0.07 -13.83
CA TRP A 84 -28.77 -0.83 -13.17
C TRP A 84 -30.23 -0.49 -13.46
N ALA A 85 -30.53 0.77 -13.79
CA ALA A 85 -31.86 1.19 -14.23
C ALA A 85 -32.20 0.76 -15.66
N LEU A 86 -31.22 0.27 -16.45
CA LEU A 86 -31.49 -0.22 -17.79
C LEU A 86 -32.31 -1.52 -17.75
N PRO A 87 -33.21 -1.73 -18.72
CA PRO A 87 -33.90 -3.00 -18.87
C PRO A 87 -32.88 -4.13 -19.02
N HIS A 88 -32.97 -5.14 -18.16
CA HIS A 88 -32.12 -6.32 -18.28
C HIS A 88 -32.54 -7.10 -19.52
N ALA A 89 -31.61 -7.30 -20.44
CA ALA A 89 -31.82 -8.07 -21.66
C ALA A 89 -31.03 -9.38 -21.57
N GLY A 90 -31.74 -10.51 -21.71
CA GLY A 90 -31.16 -11.85 -21.64
C GLY A 90 -31.34 -12.54 -20.28
N GLU A 91 -30.89 -13.78 -20.21
CA GLU A 91 -30.92 -14.59 -18.99
C GLU A 91 -29.81 -14.13 -18.02
N THR A 92 -30.11 -14.11 -16.72
CA THR A 92 -29.10 -13.81 -15.70
C THR A 92 -28.15 -14.99 -15.60
N LEU A 93 -26.90 -14.79 -16.00
CA LEU A 93 -25.85 -15.79 -15.84
C LEU A 93 -25.41 -15.84 -14.38
N THR A 94 -25.25 -17.06 -13.88
CA THR A 94 -24.68 -17.37 -12.58
C THR A 94 -23.26 -17.89 -12.73
N ASP A 95 -22.52 -17.96 -11.63
CA ASP A 95 -21.19 -18.56 -11.64
C ASP A 95 -21.21 -20.01 -12.14
N ALA A 96 -22.31 -20.75 -11.92
CA ALA A 96 -22.45 -22.12 -12.43
C ALA A 96 -22.54 -22.20 -13.97
N ASP A 97 -22.97 -21.11 -14.61
CA ASP A 97 -23.06 -20.99 -16.07
C ASP A 97 -21.71 -20.64 -16.70
N LEU A 98 -20.83 -19.98 -15.93
CA LEU A 98 -19.54 -19.47 -16.41
C LEU A 98 -18.34 -20.33 -15.97
N TYR A 99 -18.46 -21.02 -14.85
CA TYR A 99 -17.36 -21.76 -14.23
C TYR A 99 -17.70 -23.24 -14.01
N ASP A 100 -16.67 -24.08 -14.02
CA ASP A 100 -16.79 -25.48 -13.65
C ASP A 100 -16.79 -25.68 -12.12
N LYS A 101 -16.89 -26.94 -11.68
CA LYS A 101 -16.91 -27.30 -10.25
C LYS A 101 -15.63 -26.92 -9.51
N ASP A 102 -14.55 -26.69 -10.23
CA ASP A 102 -13.23 -26.33 -9.69
C ASP A 102 -12.99 -24.80 -9.79
N GLY A 103 -13.99 -24.04 -10.25
CA GLY A 103 -13.95 -22.59 -10.38
C GLY A 103 -13.19 -22.10 -11.61
N LEU A 104 -12.90 -22.97 -12.57
CA LEU A 104 -12.22 -22.61 -13.81
C LEU A 104 -13.22 -22.16 -14.88
N PRO A 105 -12.88 -21.20 -15.74
CA PRO A 105 -13.73 -20.79 -16.85
C PRO A 105 -14.04 -21.99 -17.76
N ARG A 106 -15.30 -22.14 -18.14
CA ARG A 106 -15.72 -23.15 -19.13
C ARG A 106 -15.40 -22.75 -20.56
#